data_AF-A0AAQ3K3T1-F1
#
_entry.id   AF-A0AAQ3K3T1-F1
#
_cell.length_a   1.000
_cell.length_b   1.000
_cell.length_c   1.000
_cell.angle_alpha   90.00
_cell.angle_beta   90.00
_cell.angle_gamma   90.00
#
_symmetry.space_group_name_H-M   'P 1'
#
loop_
_entity.id
_entity.type
_entity.pdbx_description
1 polymer ?
#
loop_
_entity_poly.entity_id
_entity_poly.type
_entity_poly.pdbx_seq_one_letter_code
_entity_poly.pdbx_strand_id
1 'polypeptide(L)' 'MNYIVDLFFEDGTHGGLNLISDEILRITGVVEHGMFLGLASSSIIARKDGVVVMMENEIK' A
#
# COMPACT_ATOMS: atom_id res chain seq x y z
N MET A 1 -19.54 11.65 7.93
CA MET A 1 -18.14 12.06 7.70
C MET A 1 -17.28 11.08 8.48
N ASN A 2 -16.30 10.43 7.84
CA ASN A 2 -15.39 9.51 8.52
C ASN A 2 -14.10 10.26 8.90
N TYR A 3 -13.32 9.67 9.80
CA TYR A 3 -11.99 10.18 10.18
C TYR A 3 -10.90 9.35 9.53
N ILE A 4 -9.75 9.97 9.27
CA ILE A 4 -8.53 9.29 8.83
C ILE A 4 -7.59 9.23 10.03
N VAL A 5 -7.05 8.04 10.31
CA VAL A 5 -6.03 7.82 11.34
C VAL A 5 -4.75 7.41 10.63
N ASP A 6 -3.72 8.24 10.77
CA ASP A 6 -2.40 7.94 10.21
C ASP A 6 -1.59 7.09 11.20
N LEU A 7 -1.11 5.94 10.73
CA LEU A 7 -0.22 5.05 11.47
C LEU A 7 1.22 5.28 11.01
N PHE A 8 2.10 5.66 11.94
CA PHE A 8 3.52 5.87 11.66
C PHE A 8 4.34 4.68 12.16
N PHE A 9 5.22 4.16 11.29
CA PHE A 9 6.12 3.05 11.59
C PHE A 9 7.56 3.50 11.30
N GLU A 10 8.45 3.46 12.30
CA GLU A 10 9.82 3.98 12.19
C GLU A 10 10.63 3.31 11.08
N ASP A 11 10.56 1.98 10.97
CA ASP A 11 11.28 1.20 9.96
C ASP A 11 10.43 0.91 8.70
N GLY A 12 9.19 1.39 8.67
CA GLY A 12 8.18 1.04 7.68
C GLY A 12 7.39 -0.23 8.04
N THR A 13 6.49 -0.64 7.16
CA THR A 13 5.65 -1.82 7.37
C THR A 13 6.37 -3.08 6.91
N HIS A 14 6.51 -4.05 7.82
CA HIS A 14 7.18 -5.32 7.56
C HIS A 14 6.29 -6.52 7.89
N GLY A 15 6.70 -7.71 7.46
CA GLY A 15 5.98 -8.95 7.71
C GLY A 15 4.90 -9.24 6.66
N GLY A 16 3.89 -10.03 7.04
CA GLY A 16 2.82 -10.44 6.14
C GLY A 16 1.80 -9.33 5.90
N LEU A 17 2.04 -8.48 4.89
CA LEU A 17 1.17 -7.33 4.60
C LEU A 17 -0.29 -7.71 4.36
N ASN A 18 -0.56 -8.86 3.74
CA ASN A 18 -1.94 -9.36 3.56
C ASN A 18 -2.62 -9.65 4.91
N LEU A 19 -1.90 -10.25 5.86
CA LEU A 19 -2.43 -10.51 7.20
C LEU A 19 -2.69 -9.20 7.95
N ILE A 20 -1.76 -8.24 7.86
CA ILE A 20 -1.92 -6.92 8.50
C ILE A 20 -3.14 -6.19 7.92
N SER A 21 -3.28 -6.19 6.59
CA SER A 21 -4.43 -5.64 5.87
C SER A 21 -5.75 -6.26 6.36
N ASP A 22 -5.83 -7.58 6.41
CA ASP A 22 -7.02 -8.30 6.87
C ASP A 22 -7.35 -8.01 8.34
N GLU A 23 -6.35 -7.93 9.23
CA GLU A 23 -6.56 -7.65 10.65
C GLU A 23 -7.04 -6.20 10.89
N ILE A 24 -6.49 -5.21 10.19
CA ILE A 24 -6.95 -3.81 10.30
C ILE A 24 -8.42 -3.70 9.89
N LEU A 25 -8.82 -4.36 8.80
CA LEU A 25 -10.20 -4.33 8.31
C LEU A 25 -11.21 -4.96 9.29
N ARG A 26 -10.76 -5.88 10.16
CA ARG A 26 -11.61 -6.53 11.17
C ARG A 26 -11.86 -5.69 12.42
N ILE A 27 -11.15 -4.58 12.61
CA ILE A 27 -11.34 -3.69 13.76
C ILE A 27 -12.70 -2.99 13.63
N THR A 28 -13.56 -3.13 14.65
CA THR A 28 -14.88 -2.50 14.64
C THR A 28 -14.75 -0.97 14.53
N GLY A 29 -15.43 -0.38 13.55
CA GLY A 29 -15.37 1.06 13.27
C GLY A 29 -14.36 1.45 12.19
N VAL A 30 -13.49 0.53 11.75
CA VAL A 30 -12.70 0.71 10.53
C VAL A 30 -13.63 0.62 9.33
N VAL A 31 -13.53 1.62 8.45
CA VAL A 31 -14.27 1.66 7.19
C VAL A 31 -13.44 1.03 6.08
N GLU A 32 -12.15 1.37 6.02
CA GLU A 32 -11.17 0.88 5.05
C GLU A 32 -9.75 1.25 5.52
N HIS A 33 -8.72 0.65 4.93
CA HIS A 33 -7.31 1.02 5.09
C HIS A 33 -6.65 1.45 3.77
N GLY A 34 -5.52 2.15 3.86
CA GLY A 34 -4.77 2.65 2.69
C GLY A 34 -3.85 1.66 1.98
N MET A 35 -3.92 0.35 2.25
CA MET A 35 -3.03 -0.65 1.65
C MET A 35 -3.59 -1.20 0.33
N PHE A 36 -2.88 -0.99 -0.78
CA PHE A 36 -3.27 -1.43 -2.13
C PHE A 36 -2.47 -2.67 -2.57
N LEU A 37 -2.70 -3.81 -1.92
CA LEU A 37 -1.94 -5.04 -2.16
C LEU A 37 -2.47 -5.81 -3.37
N GLY A 38 -1.58 -6.17 -4.31
CA GLY A 38 -1.93 -6.96 -5.49
C GLY A 38 -2.83 -6.26 -6.52
N LEU A 39 -3.00 -4.93 -6.41
CA LEU A 39 -3.87 -4.14 -7.29
C LEU A 39 -3.11 -3.43 -8.43
N ALA A 40 -1.84 -3.11 -8.22
CA ALA A 40 -1.05 -2.35 -9.20
C ALA A 40 -0.47 -3.29 -10.27
N SER A 41 -0.96 -3.20 -11.50
CA SER A 41 -0.43 -3.94 -12.66
C SER A 41 0.78 -3.26 -13.32
N SER A 42 0.93 -1.95 -13.11
CA SER A 42 2.06 -1.15 -13.59
C SER A 42 2.28 0.08 -12.72
N SER A 43 3.47 0.67 -12.80
CA SER A 43 3.86 1.90 -12.10
C SER A 43 4.64 2.81 -13.04
N ILE A 44 4.19 4.05 -13.20
CA ILE A 44 4.87 5.08 -13.99
C ILE A 44 5.59 6.03 -13.03
N ILE A 45 6.92 6.06 -13.09
CA ILE A 45 7.76 6.81 -12.16
C ILE A 45 8.45 7.95 -12.93
N ALA A 46 8.00 9.18 -12.67
CA ALA A 46 8.67 10.38 -13.14
C ALA A 46 9.86 10.73 -12.25
N ARG A 47 11.03 10.93 -12.86
CA ARG A 47 12.31 11.25 -12.22
C ARG A 47 12.92 12.47 -12.92
N LYS A 48 13.93 13.07 -12.29
CA LYS A 48 14.64 14.23 -12.86
C LYS A 48 15.23 13.93 -14.26
N ASP A 49 15.66 12.70 -14.48
CA ASP A 49 16.34 12.21 -15.68
C ASP A 49 15.39 11.57 -16.71
N GLY A 50 14.10 11.42 -16.42
CA GLY A 50 13.13 10.88 -17.37
C GLY A 50 11.96 10.13 -16.70
N VAL A 51 11.29 9.30 -17.47
CA VAL A 51 10.14 8.48 -17.01
C VAL A 51 10.49 7.01 -17.15
N VAL A 52 10.23 6.24 -16.10
CA VAL A 52 10.35 4.78 -16.10
C VAL A 52 8.97 4.16 -15.93
N VAL A 53 8.64 3.16 -16.76
CA VAL A 53 7.43 2.36 -16.60
C VAL A 53 7.87 0.98 -16.10
N MET A 54 7.32 0.54 -14.98
CA MET A 54 7.55 -0.80 -14.42
C MET A 54 6.25 -1.59 -14.49
N MET A 55 6.31 -2.83 -15.00
CA MET A 55 5.16 -3.74 -15.03
C MET A 55 5.23 -4.73 -13.87
N GLU A 56 4.09 -5.23 -13.38
CA GLU A 56 4.03 -6.21 -12.28
C GLU A 56 4.90 -7.46 -12.55
N ASN A 57 4.93 -7.92 -13.80
CA ASN A 57 5.71 -9.09 -14.22
C ASN A 57 7.23 -8.90 -14.17
N GLU A 58 7.70 -7.66 -14.01
CA GLU A 58 9.13 -7.30 -13.93
C GLU A 58 9.60 -7.05 -12.48
N ILE A 59 8.68 -7.11 -11.51
CA ILE A 59 8.93 -6.82 -10.08
C ILE A 59 9.16 -8.11 -9.27
N LYS A 60 9.06 -9.29 -9.91
CA LYS A 60 9.31 -10.60 -9.27
C LYS A 60 10.75 -11.07 -9.42
#